data_AF-A0A2E8LFB5-F1
#
_entry.id   AF-A0A2E8LFB5-F1
#
_cell.length_a   1.000
_cell.length_b   1.000
_cell.length_c   1.000
_cell.angle_alpha   90.00
_cell.angle_beta   90.00
_cell.angle_gamma   90.00
#
_symmetry.space_group_name_H-M   'P 1'
#
loop_
_entity.id
_entity.type
_entity.pdbx_description
1 polymer ?
#
loop_
_entity_poly.entity_id
_entity_poly.type
_entity_poly.pdbx_seq_one_letter_code
_entity_poly.pdbx_strand_id
1 'polypeptide(L)'
;MDKVLQQAPPLDAPAVVPSPEVLFGLLAPFQEDQDTFHKTGGLHAAALFTMDGQQEISREDIGRHNAVDKVIGWRLLEDRTPIDDRLLLVANRRRDGRVEWTPPGGVVDPGETRLEALTREVLEETGLSVAAWSERVYRVSVDFPDREMRLGVEVFRAESWSGDLWFDDPDGIVEDGRFVDASEAPSLLGTAPAWVRVPVGDWLHGTGVDDHYDFLAMGIRPGELVVERR
;
A
#
# COMPACT_ATOMS: atom_id res chain seq x y z
N MET A 1 38.91 8.07 -4.32
CA MET A 1 38.16 7.61 -5.51
C MET A 1 36.93 6.90 -4.96
N ASP A 2 36.01 7.60 -4.31
CA ASP A 2 35.17 8.71 -4.77
C ASP A 2 33.96 8.20 -5.59
N LYS A 3 32.78 8.45 -5.02
CA LYS A 3 31.40 8.31 -5.55
C LYS A 3 30.75 6.91 -5.59
N VAL A 4 30.11 6.56 -4.48
CA VAL A 4 28.68 6.20 -4.50
C VAL A 4 28.00 7.06 -3.43
N LEU A 5 27.70 8.30 -3.78
CA LEU A 5 26.59 8.99 -3.14
C LEU A 5 25.35 8.38 -3.81
N GLN A 6 24.78 7.35 -3.19
CA GLN A 6 23.42 6.95 -3.48
C GLN A 6 22.58 8.18 -3.14
N GLN A 7 22.09 8.86 -4.17
CA GLN A 7 21.12 9.93 -3.99
C GLN A 7 19.82 9.25 -3.52
N ALA A 8 19.66 9.16 -2.21
CA ALA A 8 18.35 8.91 -1.63
C ALA A 8 17.46 10.11 -1.99
N PRO A 9 16.20 9.88 -2.38
CA PRO A 9 15.26 10.99 -2.58
C PRO A 9 15.19 11.83 -1.29
N PRO A 10 14.97 13.15 -1.39
CA PRO A 10 14.69 13.98 -0.22
C PRO A 10 13.55 13.36 0.59
N LEU A 11 13.63 13.38 1.91
CA LEU A 11 12.50 12.98 2.74
C LEU A 11 11.36 13.99 2.51
N ASP A 12 10.19 13.52 2.07
CA ASP A 12 9.05 14.34 1.59
C ASP A 12 8.26 15.06 2.72
N ALA A 13 8.76 15.07 3.95
CA ALA A 13 8.16 15.75 5.09
C ALA A 13 9.22 16.57 5.83
N PRO A 14 8.86 17.64 6.57
CA PRO A 14 9.78 18.16 7.57
C PRO A 14 10.06 17.01 8.53
N ALA A 15 11.27 16.45 8.47
CA ALA A 15 11.69 15.43 9.41
C ALA A 15 11.43 15.99 10.81
N VAL A 16 10.53 15.37 11.56
CA VAL A 16 10.47 15.63 12.99
C VAL A 16 11.83 15.18 13.49
N VAL A 17 12.67 16.13 13.90
CA VAL A 17 14.00 15.83 14.42
C VAL A 17 13.87 15.67 15.92
N PRO A 18 14.39 14.59 16.52
CA PRO A 18 14.42 14.46 17.98
C PRO A 18 15.15 15.66 18.59
N SER A 19 14.78 16.05 19.80
CA SER A 19 15.51 17.12 20.49
C SER A 19 16.96 16.70 20.74
N PRO A 20 17.90 17.64 20.86
CA PRO A 20 19.28 17.31 21.21
C PRO A 20 19.39 16.46 22.48
N GLU A 21 18.53 16.71 23.47
CA GLU A 21 18.48 15.94 24.72
C GLU A 21 18.15 14.46 24.47
N VAL A 22 17.18 14.18 23.59
CA VAL A 22 16.86 12.81 23.18
C VAL A 22 18.05 12.17 22.48
N LEU A 23 18.67 12.87 21.51
CA LEU A 23 19.83 12.36 20.75
C LEU A 23 21.02 12.02 21.65
N PHE A 24 21.34 12.89 22.61
CA PHE A 24 22.41 12.63 23.57
C PHE A 24 22.06 11.48 24.54
N GLY A 25 20.77 11.29 24.83
CA GLY A 25 20.27 10.21 25.67
C GLY A 25 20.39 8.81 25.06
N LEU A 26 20.53 8.68 23.74
CA LEU A 26 20.55 7.37 23.05
C LEU A 26 21.85 6.59 23.26
N LEU A 27 22.96 7.28 23.55
CA LEU A 27 24.30 6.67 23.55
C LEU A 27 24.48 5.66 24.70
N ALA A 28 24.00 6.00 25.89
CA ALA A 28 24.14 5.15 27.06
C ALA A 28 23.43 3.78 26.89
N PRO A 29 22.11 3.71 26.59
CA PRO A 29 21.44 2.42 26.39
C PRO A 29 22.01 1.64 25.20
N PHE A 30 22.46 2.32 24.14
CA PHE A 30 23.09 1.65 23.00
C PHE A 30 24.41 0.98 23.35
N GLN A 31 25.23 1.60 24.21
CA GLN A 31 26.50 1.03 24.65
C GLN A 31 26.30 -0.14 25.60
N GLU A 32 25.29 -0.06 26.46
CA GLU A 32 24.98 -1.13 27.43
C GLU A 32 24.53 -2.43 26.73
N ASP A 33 23.91 -2.36 25.55
CA ASP A 33 23.36 -3.50 24.81
C ASP A 33 24.36 -4.17 23.83
N GLN A 34 25.68 -3.96 24.01
CA GLN A 34 26.76 -4.48 23.13
C GLN A 34 27.67 -5.50 23.84
N ASP A 35 27.05 -6.57 24.33
CA ASP A 35 27.72 -7.63 25.10
C ASP A 35 28.88 -8.31 24.37
N THR A 36 28.77 -8.50 23.05
CA THR A 36 29.80 -9.21 22.28
C THR A 36 30.96 -8.29 21.94
N PHE A 37 30.68 -7.02 21.61
CA PHE A 37 31.70 -5.99 21.46
C PHE A 37 32.52 -5.83 22.75
N HIS A 38 31.88 -5.76 23.91
CA HIS A 38 32.57 -5.65 25.20
C HIS A 38 33.54 -6.81 25.47
N LYS A 39 33.26 -8.00 24.93
CA LYS A 39 34.12 -9.19 25.08
C LYS A 39 35.23 -9.28 24.04
N THR A 40 35.03 -8.72 22.85
CA THR A 40 35.90 -9.00 21.68
C THR A 40 36.58 -7.77 21.09
N GLY A 41 36.02 -6.57 21.29
CA GLY A 41 36.51 -5.29 20.76
C GLY A 41 36.50 -5.18 19.23
N GLY A 42 35.93 -6.15 18.51
CA GLY A 42 36.11 -6.31 17.06
C GLY A 42 34.82 -6.25 16.23
N LEU A 43 33.72 -5.78 16.81
CA LEU A 43 32.41 -5.74 16.16
C LEU A 43 31.93 -4.31 15.94
N HIS A 44 31.00 -4.17 15.00
CA HIS A 44 30.17 -3.00 14.81
C HIS A 44 28.77 -3.29 15.34
N ALA A 45 28.05 -2.25 15.74
CA ALA A 45 26.66 -2.34 16.15
C ALA A 45 25.81 -1.28 15.44
N ALA A 46 24.51 -1.58 15.29
CA ALA A 46 23.48 -0.63 14.90
C ALA A 46 22.26 -0.81 15.81
N ALA A 47 21.47 0.24 15.97
CA ALA A 47 20.24 0.20 16.76
C ALA A 47 19.15 1.09 16.17
N LEU A 48 17.90 0.74 16.48
CA LEU A 48 16.70 1.52 16.15
C LEU A 48 16.10 2.11 17.43
N PHE A 49 15.72 3.38 17.35
CA PHE A 49 15.11 4.12 18.46
C PHE A 49 13.82 4.79 18.00
N THR A 50 12.85 4.86 18.92
CA THR A 50 11.65 5.69 18.76
C THR A 50 11.98 7.19 18.89
N MET A 51 11.06 8.06 18.48
CA MET A 51 11.24 9.52 18.52
C MET A 51 11.38 10.10 19.94
N ASP A 52 10.89 9.37 20.95
CA ASP A 52 11.03 9.66 22.38
C ASP A 52 12.27 8.98 23.01
N GLY A 53 13.08 8.28 22.22
CA GLY A 53 14.39 7.74 22.63
C GLY A 53 14.36 6.36 23.26
N GLN A 54 13.29 5.59 23.12
CA GLN A 54 13.26 4.18 23.52
C GLN A 54 13.99 3.33 22.48
N GLN A 55 14.90 2.45 22.92
CA GLN A 55 15.57 1.51 22.03
C GLN A 55 14.62 0.35 21.68
N GLU A 56 14.28 0.21 20.41
CA GLU A 56 13.47 -0.93 19.94
C GLU A 56 14.34 -2.17 19.74
N ILE A 57 15.53 -2.00 19.15
CA ILE A 57 16.46 -3.10 18.92
C ILE A 57 17.90 -2.64 18.74
N SER A 58 18.86 -3.52 19.03
CA SER A 58 20.25 -3.42 18.61
C SER A 58 20.75 -4.71 17.96
N ARG A 59 21.72 -4.63 17.05
CA ARG A 59 22.37 -5.79 16.40
C ARG A 59 23.86 -5.56 16.22
N GLU A 60 24.63 -6.60 16.53
CA GLU A 60 26.09 -6.63 16.34
C GLU A 60 26.49 -7.47 15.11
N ASP A 61 27.57 -7.07 14.44
CA ASP A 61 28.23 -7.85 13.38
C ASP A 61 29.68 -7.42 13.16
N ILE A 62 30.50 -8.28 12.54
CA ILE A 62 31.88 -7.94 12.13
C ILE A 62 31.88 -6.84 11.05
N GLY A 63 30.85 -6.82 10.19
CA GLY A 63 30.67 -5.80 9.17
C GLY A 63 29.65 -4.74 9.60
N ARG A 64 30.02 -3.46 9.57
CA ARG A 64 29.09 -2.35 9.88
C ARG A 64 27.79 -2.36 9.05
N HIS A 65 27.87 -2.76 7.78
CA HIS A 65 26.69 -2.81 6.90
C HIS A 65 25.75 -3.95 7.31
N ASN A 66 26.31 -5.12 7.66
CA ASN A 66 25.52 -6.25 8.14
C ASN A 66 24.80 -5.95 9.46
N ALA A 67 25.44 -5.19 10.36
CA ALA A 67 24.79 -4.77 11.60
C ALA A 67 23.54 -3.91 11.31
N VAL A 68 23.65 -2.97 10.35
CA VAL A 68 22.52 -2.16 9.87
C VAL A 68 21.47 -3.02 9.19
N ASP A 69 21.86 -3.92 8.28
CA ASP A 69 20.94 -4.81 7.56
C ASP A 69 20.15 -5.71 8.51
N LYS A 70 20.76 -6.17 9.62
CA LYS A 70 20.04 -6.93 10.65
C LYS A 70 19.02 -6.09 11.41
N VAL A 71 19.29 -4.81 11.66
CA VAL A 71 18.32 -3.89 12.29
C VAL A 71 17.17 -3.62 11.33
N ILE A 72 17.47 -3.30 10.06
CA ILE A 72 16.45 -3.09 9.02
C ILE A 72 15.61 -4.35 8.85
N GLY A 73 16.26 -5.50 8.65
CA GLY A 73 15.60 -6.79 8.51
C GLY A 73 14.74 -7.14 9.72
N TRP A 74 15.21 -6.87 10.95
CA TRP A 74 14.39 -7.06 12.14
C TRP A 74 13.18 -6.13 12.15
N ARG A 75 13.32 -4.85 11.80
CA ARG A 75 12.18 -3.92 11.73
C ARG A 75 11.15 -4.35 10.67
N LEU A 76 11.62 -4.84 9.52
CA LEU A 76 10.77 -5.43 8.50
C LEU A 76 10.03 -6.69 8.99
N LEU A 77 10.59 -7.42 9.95
CA LEU A 77 10.03 -8.67 10.47
C LEU A 77 9.18 -8.51 11.75
N GLU A 78 9.46 -7.53 12.61
CA GLU A 78 8.85 -7.43 13.96
C GLU A 78 7.71 -6.43 14.13
N ASP A 79 7.55 -5.44 13.25
CA ASP A 79 6.36 -4.61 13.31
C ASP A 79 6.13 -3.85 12.00
N ARG A 80 5.00 -4.16 11.35
CA ARG A 80 4.08 -3.17 10.74
C ARG A 80 4.70 -2.16 9.77
N THR A 81 5.81 -2.50 9.15
CA THR A 81 6.18 -1.87 7.90
C THR A 81 5.59 -2.82 6.88
N PRO A 82 4.36 -2.59 6.39
CA PRO A 82 3.84 -3.47 5.38
C PRO A 82 4.87 -3.44 4.25
N ILE A 83 5.32 -4.62 3.85
CA ILE A 83 5.75 -4.84 2.47
C ILE A 83 4.64 -4.34 1.50
N ASP A 84 3.41 -4.15 2.02
CA ASP A 84 2.18 -3.64 1.42
C ASP A 84 1.87 -2.12 1.61
N ASP A 85 2.84 -1.21 1.75
CA ASP A 85 2.55 0.24 1.55
C ASP A 85 2.29 0.60 0.07
N ARG A 86 2.23 -0.43 -0.77
CA ARG A 86 1.93 -0.33 -2.19
C ARG A 86 0.51 -0.78 -2.48
N LEU A 87 -0.22 0.06 -3.20
CA LEU A 87 -1.51 -0.26 -3.78
C LEU A 87 -1.29 -0.96 -5.12
N LEU A 88 -1.87 -2.14 -5.32
CA LEU A 88 -1.94 -2.73 -6.65
C LEU A 88 -3.01 -2.02 -7.46
N LEU A 89 -2.62 -1.40 -8.58
CA LEU A 89 -3.53 -0.86 -9.57
C LEU A 89 -3.37 -1.61 -10.89
N VAL A 90 -4.49 -1.88 -11.55
CA VAL A 90 -4.57 -2.46 -12.89
C VAL A 90 -5.09 -1.42 -13.89
N ALA A 91 -4.58 -1.48 -15.12
CA ALA A 91 -4.96 -0.61 -16.22
C ALA A 91 -6.10 -1.26 -17.02
N ASN A 92 -7.32 -0.81 -16.76
CA ASN A 92 -8.53 -1.30 -17.42
C ASN A 92 -8.81 -0.52 -18.70
N ARG A 93 -8.71 -1.17 -19.86
CA ARG A 93 -9.07 -0.59 -21.16
C ARG A 93 -10.58 -0.71 -21.40
N ARG A 94 -11.28 0.41 -21.35
CA ARG A 94 -12.71 0.50 -21.68
C ARG A 94 -12.95 0.34 -23.18
N ARG A 95 -14.18 -0.04 -23.54
CA ARG A 95 -14.61 -0.24 -24.96
C ARG A 95 -14.44 0.99 -25.86
N ASP A 96 -14.40 2.18 -25.28
CA ASP A 96 -14.17 3.44 -25.99
C ASP A 96 -12.68 3.80 -26.14
N GLY A 97 -11.77 2.92 -25.69
CA GLY A 97 -10.33 3.06 -25.79
C GLY A 97 -9.69 3.78 -24.59
N ARG A 98 -10.47 4.32 -23.65
CA ARG A 98 -9.95 4.95 -22.42
C ARG A 98 -9.30 3.90 -21.53
N VAL A 99 -8.20 4.27 -20.88
CA VAL A 99 -7.57 3.48 -19.82
C VAL A 99 -7.97 4.08 -18.47
N GLU A 100 -8.45 3.22 -17.57
CA GLU A 100 -8.80 3.57 -16.19
C GLU A 100 -7.96 2.74 -15.23
N TRP A 101 -7.24 3.40 -14.34
CA TRP A 101 -6.46 2.72 -13.32
C TRP A 101 -7.30 2.54 -12.06
N THR A 102 -7.54 1.29 -11.66
CA THR A 102 -8.33 0.95 -10.47
C THR A 102 -7.67 -0.19 -9.71
N PRO A 103 -8.02 -0.41 -8.43
CA PRO A 103 -7.73 -1.69 -7.79
C PRO A 103 -8.34 -2.84 -8.61
N PRO A 104 -7.73 -4.03 -8.59
CA PRO A 104 -8.26 -5.20 -9.28
C PRO A 104 -9.57 -5.66 -8.63
N GLY A 105 -10.42 -6.28 -9.44
CA GLY A 105 -11.69 -6.86 -8.99
C GLY A 105 -12.82 -6.73 -10.00
N GLY A 106 -13.82 -7.58 -9.85
CA GLY A 106 -14.91 -7.68 -10.81
C GLY A 106 -16.25 -8.03 -10.18
N VAL A 107 -17.07 -8.71 -10.98
CA VAL A 107 -18.47 -8.98 -10.66
C VAL A 107 -18.57 -10.30 -9.89
N VAL A 108 -19.46 -10.33 -8.89
CA VAL A 108 -19.77 -11.58 -8.18
C VAL A 108 -20.72 -12.42 -9.02
N ASP A 109 -20.27 -13.61 -9.40
CA ASP A 109 -21.07 -14.53 -10.21
C ASP A 109 -22.13 -15.30 -9.40
N PRO A 110 -23.20 -15.81 -10.04
CA PRO A 110 -24.23 -16.59 -9.37
C PRO A 110 -23.66 -17.83 -8.67
N GLY A 111 -23.79 -17.88 -7.34
CA GLY A 111 -23.34 -19.00 -6.52
C GLY A 111 -21.97 -18.80 -5.86
N GLU A 112 -21.25 -17.73 -6.18
CA GLU A 112 -20.03 -17.31 -5.47
C GLU A 112 -20.34 -16.42 -4.26
N THR A 113 -19.49 -16.53 -3.24
CA THR A 113 -19.34 -15.49 -2.22
C THR A 113 -18.50 -14.33 -2.75
N ARG A 114 -18.63 -13.17 -2.11
CA ARG A 114 -17.84 -11.97 -2.44
C ARG A 114 -16.32 -12.20 -2.45
N LEU A 115 -15.81 -12.96 -1.48
CA LEU A 115 -14.37 -13.23 -1.38
C LEU A 115 -13.90 -14.29 -2.37
N GLU A 116 -14.75 -15.26 -2.72
CA GLU A 116 -14.45 -16.21 -3.81
C GLU A 116 -14.31 -15.47 -5.14
N ALA A 117 -15.29 -14.62 -5.46
CA ALA A 117 -15.24 -13.76 -6.64
C ALA A 117 -13.98 -12.89 -6.64
N LEU A 118 -13.72 -12.15 -5.55
CA LEU A 118 -12.53 -11.30 -5.48
C LEU A 118 -11.22 -12.08 -5.63
N THR A 119 -11.12 -13.29 -5.06
CA THR A 119 -9.93 -14.14 -5.19
C THR A 119 -9.73 -14.61 -6.63
N ARG A 120 -10.81 -15.00 -7.31
CA ARG A 120 -10.79 -15.38 -8.72
C ARG A 120 -10.38 -14.20 -9.60
N GLU A 121 -11.03 -13.05 -9.44
CA GLU A 121 -10.78 -11.85 -10.24
C GLU A 121 -9.32 -11.36 -10.10
N VAL A 122 -8.77 -11.33 -8.88
CA VAL A 122 -7.37 -10.95 -8.69
C VAL A 122 -6.41 -11.94 -9.36
N LEU A 123 -6.70 -13.23 -9.29
CA LEU A 123 -5.89 -14.24 -9.97
C LEU A 123 -5.96 -14.09 -11.51
N GLU A 124 -7.15 -13.87 -12.06
CA GLU A 124 -7.40 -13.71 -13.50
C GLU A 124 -6.77 -12.43 -14.04
N GLU A 125 -6.95 -11.30 -13.35
CA GLU A 125 -6.46 -10.00 -13.80
C GLU A 125 -4.95 -9.81 -13.60
N THR A 126 -4.35 -10.44 -12.59
CA THR A 126 -2.99 -10.09 -12.14
C THR A 126 -2.04 -11.28 -11.98
N GLY A 127 -2.53 -12.51 -12.02
CA GLY A 127 -1.75 -13.72 -11.74
C GLY A 127 -1.41 -13.94 -10.27
N LEU A 128 -1.82 -13.04 -9.37
CA LEU A 128 -1.53 -13.15 -7.94
C LEU A 128 -2.52 -14.07 -7.24
N SER A 129 -2.00 -14.97 -6.39
CA SER A 129 -2.81 -15.82 -5.54
C SER A 129 -2.93 -15.21 -4.14
N VAL A 130 -4.14 -14.83 -3.74
CA VAL A 130 -4.43 -14.31 -2.40
C VAL A 130 -4.85 -15.45 -1.47
N ALA A 131 -4.15 -15.61 -0.35
CA ALA A 131 -4.39 -16.68 0.62
C ALA A 131 -5.23 -16.22 1.83
N ALA A 132 -5.22 -14.92 2.15
CA ALA A 132 -6.05 -14.36 3.21
C ALA A 132 -6.49 -12.94 2.88
N TRP A 133 -7.74 -12.64 3.20
CA TRP A 133 -8.36 -11.32 3.09
C TRP A 133 -8.67 -10.77 4.48
N SER A 134 -8.57 -9.45 4.64
CA SER A 134 -9.01 -8.75 5.84
C SER A 134 -10.54 -8.80 5.97
N GLU A 135 -11.06 -8.26 7.08
CA GLU A 135 -12.45 -7.78 7.08
C GLU A 135 -12.65 -6.69 6.02
N ARG A 136 -13.92 -6.41 5.68
CA ARG A 136 -14.27 -5.37 4.71
C ARG A 136 -13.70 -4.03 5.18
N VAL A 137 -12.98 -3.36 4.30
CA VAL A 137 -12.35 -2.05 4.57
C VAL A 137 -13.41 -0.94 4.48
N TYR A 138 -14.15 -0.91 3.38
CA TYR A 138 -15.29 -0.01 3.18
C TYR A 138 -16.22 -0.55 2.09
N ARG A 139 -17.39 0.08 1.96
CA ARG A 139 -18.35 -0.15 0.88
C ARG A 139 -18.56 1.13 0.08
N VAL A 140 -18.87 0.98 -1.20
CA VAL A 140 -19.36 2.06 -2.06
C VAL A 140 -20.73 1.69 -2.63
N SER A 141 -21.66 2.63 -2.61
CA SER A 141 -22.94 2.57 -3.31
C SER A 141 -23.01 3.69 -4.34
N VAL A 142 -23.44 3.38 -5.56
CA VAL A 142 -23.65 4.37 -6.62
C VAL A 142 -25.03 4.22 -7.22
N ASP A 143 -25.83 5.28 -7.17
CA ASP A 143 -27.12 5.38 -7.85
C ASP A 143 -26.95 5.97 -9.25
N PHE A 144 -27.45 5.26 -10.28
CA PHE A 144 -27.52 5.74 -11.66
C PHE A 144 -29.00 5.88 -12.07
N PRO A 145 -29.67 7.02 -11.73
CA PRO A 145 -31.09 7.19 -11.99
C PRO A 145 -31.43 7.13 -13.48
N ASP A 146 -30.60 7.71 -14.34
CA ASP A 146 -30.79 7.72 -15.80
C ASP A 146 -30.63 6.34 -16.45
N ARG A 147 -30.19 5.34 -15.68
CA ARG A 147 -29.98 3.95 -16.12
C ARG A 147 -30.80 2.94 -15.32
N GLU A 148 -31.64 3.41 -14.39
CA GLU A 148 -32.42 2.58 -13.46
C GLU A 148 -31.56 1.48 -12.79
N MET A 149 -30.33 1.83 -12.41
CA MET A 149 -29.33 0.89 -11.93
C MET A 149 -28.68 1.38 -10.64
N ARG A 150 -28.31 0.42 -9.77
CA ARG A 150 -27.46 0.65 -8.61
C ARG A 150 -26.23 -0.24 -8.67
N LEU A 151 -25.07 0.34 -8.38
CA LEU A 151 -23.82 -0.38 -8.21
C LEU A 151 -23.47 -0.46 -6.72
N GLY A 152 -23.08 -1.64 -6.26
CA GLY A 152 -22.49 -1.85 -4.94
C GLY A 152 -21.09 -2.42 -5.09
N VAL A 153 -20.12 -1.86 -4.39
CA VAL A 153 -18.73 -2.32 -4.36
C VAL A 153 -18.31 -2.55 -2.91
N GLU A 154 -17.66 -3.65 -2.63
CA GLU A 154 -17.03 -3.92 -1.33
C GLU A 154 -15.53 -4.07 -1.54
N VAL A 155 -14.74 -3.41 -0.68
CA VAL A 155 -13.28 -3.39 -0.80
C VAL A 155 -12.66 -4.10 0.39
N PHE A 156 -11.66 -4.93 0.11
CA PHE A 156 -10.93 -5.75 1.07
C PHE A 156 -9.42 -5.55 0.87
N ARG A 157 -8.64 -5.78 1.93
CA ARG A 157 -7.18 -5.81 1.85
C ARG A 157 -6.72 -7.26 1.79
N ALA A 158 -5.82 -7.58 0.86
CA ALA A 158 -5.11 -8.85 0.89
C ALA A 158 -4.12 -8.84 2.07
N GLU A 159 -4.26 -9.77 3.00
CA GLU A 159 -3.37 -9.90 4.17
C GLU A 159 -2.23 -10.88 3.91
N SER A 160 -2.41 -11.79 2.96
CA SER A 160 -1.32 -12.64 2.45
C SER A 160 -1.59 -13.01 1.00
N TRP A 161 -0.55 -12.90 0.18
CA TRP A 161 -0.60 -13.20 -1.25
C TRP A 161 0.76 -13.70 -1.74
N SER A 162 0.79 -14.31 -2.92
CA SER A 162 2.02 -14.82 -3.54
C SER A 162 1.90 -14.84 -5.07
N GLY A 163 3.03 -14.92 -5.75
CA GLY A 163 3.11 -14.93 -7.21
C GLY A 163 3.82 -13.70 -7.76
N ASP A 164 4.00 -13.69 -9.08
CA ASP A 164 4.53 -12.57 -9.85
C ASP A 164 3.40 -11.96 -10.67
N LEU A 165 3.45 -10.64 -10.91
CA LEU A 165 2.48 -9.97 -11.77
C LEU A 165 2.54 -10.54 -13.19
N TRP A 166 1.42 -11.08 -13.62
CA TRP A 166 1.23 -11.64 -14.94
C TRP A 166 -0.14 -11.27 -15.47
N PHE A 167 -0.17 -10.54 -16.58
CA PHE A 167 -1.41 -10.05 -17.19
C PHE A 167 -1.79 -10.95 -18.36
N ASP A 168 -2.73 -11.84 -18.10
CA ASP A 168 -3.38 -12.71 -19.10
C ASP A 168 -4.88 -12.74 -18.82
N ASP A 169 -5.45 -11.54 -18.75
CA ASP A 169 -6.86 -11.31 -18.46
C ASP A 169 -7.74 -11.96 -19.55
N PRO A 170 -8.59 -12.93 -19.21
CA PRO A 170 -9.45 -13.63 -20.17
C PRO A 170 -10.34 -12.70 -20.99
N ASP A 171 -10.72 -11.55 -20.41
CA ASP A 171 -11.57 -10.55 -21.06
C ASP A 171 -10.78 -9.58 -21.95
N GLY A 172 -9.45 -9.57 -21.86
CA GLY A 172 -8.55 -8.69 -22.61
C GLY A 172 -8.73 -7.21 -22.29
N ILE A 173 -9.24 -6.90 -21.10
CA ILE A 173 -9.51 -5.56 -20.59
C ILE A 173 -8.30 -5.04 -19.81
N VAL A 174 -7.66 -5.89 -19.00
CA VAL A 174 -6.46 -5.53 -18.23
C VAL A 174 -5.21 -5.68 -19.10
N GLU A 175 -4.48 -4.57 -19.30
CA GLU A 175 -3.30 -4.55 -20.17
C GLU A 175 -1.98 -4.30 -19.46
N ASP A 176 -2.03 -3.82 -18.21
CA ASP A 176 -0.88 -3.52 -17.36
C ASP A 176 -1.34 -3.48 -15.91
N GLY A 177 -0.40 -3.57 -14.99
CA GLY A 177 -0.67 -3.42 -13.57
C GLY A 177 0.63 -3.28 -12.80
N ARG A 178 0.58 -2.54 -11.70
CA ARG A 178 1.76 -2.30 -10.88
C ARG A 178 1.39 -1.96 -9.45
N PHE A 179 2.30 -2.32 -8.56
CA PHE A 179 2.30 -1.85 -7.18
C PHE A 179 2.80 -0.40 -7.13
N VAL A 180 1.95 0.53 -6.69
CA VAL A 180 2.27 1.96 -6.57
C VAL A 180 2.31 2.41 -5.12
N ASP A 181 3.23 3.32 -4.80
CA ASP A 181 3.27 3.96 -3.49
C ASP A 181 2.13 4.99 -3.35
N ALA A 182 1.76 5.34 -2.12
CA ALA A 182 0.67 6.28 -1.82
C ALA A 182 0.85 7.66 -2.49
N SER A 183 2.09 8.08 -2.76
CA SER A 183 2.40 9.32 -3.47
C SER A 183 2.17 9.24 -4.98
N GLU A 184 2.27 8.05 -5.58
CA GLU A 184 2.08 7.82 -7.02
C GLU A 184 0.62 7.53 -7.38
N ALA A 185 -0.11 6.84 -6.48
CA ALA A 185 -1.48 6.41 -6.69
C ALA A 185 -2.44 7.53 -7.16
N PRO A 186 -2.40 8.78 -6.62
CA PRO A 186 -3.31 9.84 -7.04
C PRO A 186 -3.21 10.19 -8.53
N SER A 187 -2.01 10.07 -9.12
CA SER A 187 -1.82 10.37 -10.55
C SER A 187 -2.53 9.37 -11.45
N LEU A 188 -2.44 8.07 -11.12
CA LEU A 188 -3.10 7.01 -11.88
C LEU A 188 -4.61 7.00 -11.64
N LEU A 189 -5.03 7.09 -10.36
CA LEU A 189 -6.45 7.14 -9.95
C LEU A 189 -7.20 8.36 -10.49
N GLY A 190 -6.49 9.39 -10.97
CA GLY A 190 -7.11 10.53 -11.65
C GLY A 190 -7.94 10.13 -12.89
N THR A 191 -7.65 8.97 -13.47
CA THR A 191 -8.42 8.38 -14.58
C THR A 191 -9.66 7.60 -14.14
N ALA A 192 -9.73 7.21 -12.87
CA ALA A 192 -10.82 6.42 -12.31
C ALA A 192 -12.07 7.27 -12.03
N PRO A 193 -13.26 6.65 -12.00
CA PRO A 193 -14.46 7.31 -11.53
C PRO A 193 -14.33 7.85 -10.10
N ALA A 194 -15.09 8.91 -9.78
CA ALA A 194 -15.03 9.55 -8.47
C ALA A 194 -15.32 8.58 -7.32
N TRP A 195 -16.22 7.62 -7.53
CA TRP A 195 -16.60 6.60 -6.56
C TRP A 195 -15.52 5.52 -6.31
N VAL A 196 -14.44 5.53 -7.10
CA VAL A 196 -13.23 4.72 -6.85
C VAL A 196 -12.14 5.61 -6.26
N ARG A 197 -11.81 6.73 -6.92
CA ARG A 197 -10.66 7.56 -6.53
C ARG A 197 -10.81 8.20 -5.15
N VAL A 198 -12.03 8.58 -4.75
CA VAL A 198 -12.26 9.27 -3.47
C VAL A 198 -12.07 8.30 -2.29
N PRO A 199 -12.78 7.14 -2.22
CA PRO A 199 -12.57 6.20 -1.12
C PRO A 199 -11.14 5.65 -1.03
N VAL A 200 -10.52 5.34 -2.18
CA VAL A 200 -9.13 4.88 -2.20
C VAL A 200 -8.18 5.98 -1.72
N GLY A 201 -8.41 7.24 -2.12
CA GLY A 201 -7.65 8.38 -1.63
C GLY A 201 -7.79 8.59 -0.12
N ASP A 202 -9.02 8.58 0.40
CA ASP A 202 -9.30 8.73 1.83
C ASP A 202 -8.62 7.60 2.64
N TRP A 203 -8.66 6.36 2.12
CA TRP A 203 -7.97 5.20 2.71
C TRP A 203 -6.44 5.34 2.72
N LEU A 204 -5.81 5.75 1.61
CA LEU A 204 -4.36 5.91 1.51
C LEU A 204 -3.80 6.99 2.47
N HIS A 205 -4.56 8.05 2.74
CA HIS A 205 -4.12 9.13 3.61
C HIS A 205 -4.45 8.89 5.09
N GLY A 206 -5.18 7.80 5.41
CA GLY A 206 -5.56 7.46 6.79
C GLY A 206 -6.51 8.47 7.47
N THR A 207 -7.09 9.40 6.71
CA THR A 207 -7.97 10.45 7.22
C THR A 207 -9.38 10.27 6.68
N GLY A 208 -10.36 10.11 7.56
CA GLY A 208 -11.78 10.18 7.17
C GLY A 208 -12.28 8.98 6.35
N VAL A 209 -11.74 7.77 6.60
CA VAL A 209 -12.27 6.55 5.97
C VAL A 209 -13.65 6.26 6.54
N ASP A 210 -14.69 6.57 5.77
CA ASP A 210 -16.03 6.12 6.08
C ASP A 210 -16.14 4.62 5.83
N ASP A 211 -16.92 3.91 6.67
CA ASP A 211 -17.27 2.50 6.40
C ASP A 211 -18.09 2.36 5.10
N HIS A 212 -18.73 3.45 4.68
CA HIS A 212 -19.64 3.49 3.55
C HIS A 212 -19.61 4.83 2.81
N TYR A 213 -19.52 4.78 1.48
CA TYR A 213 -19.55 5.95 0.60
C TYR A 213 -20.75 5.87 -0.35
N ASP A 214 -21.55 6.93 -0.40
CA ASP A 214 -22.69 7.03 -1.31
C ASP A 214 -22.44 8.05 -2.42
N PHE A 215 -22.76 7.67 -3.65
CA PHE A 215 -22.63 8.52 -4.82
C PHE A 215 -23.90 8.53 -5.67
N LEU A 216 -24.17 9.67 -6.29
CA LEU A 216 -25.14 9.85 -7.36
C LEU A 216 -24.40 10.12 -8.67
N ALA A 217 -24.62 9.31 -9.69
CA ALA A 217 -24.04 9.49 -11.01
C ALA A 217 -25.13 9.76 -12.05
N MET A 218 -25.23 11.02 -12.50
CA MET A 218 -26.18 11.47 -13.51
C MET A 218 -25.53 11.52 -14.89
N GLY A 219 -26.27 11.16 -15.93
CA GLY A 219 -25.82 11.15 -17.32
C GLY A 219 -25.86 9.76 -17.95
N ILE A 220 -25.96 9.74 -19.29
CA ILE A 220 -26.09 8.50 -20.05
C ILE A 220 -24.74 8.02 -20.59
N ARG A 221 -23.81 8.93 -20.94
CA ARG A 221 -22.50 8.58 -21.51
C ARG A 221 -21.41 8.47 -20.44
N PRO A 222 -20.58 7.41 -20.42
CA PRO A 222 -19.53 7.20 -19.39
C PRO A 222 -18.50 8.33 -19.22
N GLY A 223 -18.25 9.12 -20.27
CA GLY A 223 -17.37 10.30 -20.22
C GLY A 223 -18.04 11.61 -19.81
N GLU A 224 -19.36 11.60 -19.60
CA GLU A 224 -20.17 12.79 -19.30
C GLU A 224 -20.97 12.64 -18.00
N LEU A 225 -20.63 11.61 -17.21
CA LEU A 225 -21.27 11.41 -15.92
C LEU A 225 -20.91 12.56 -14.98
N VAL A 226 -21.93 13.23 -14.46
CA VAL A 226 -21.82 14.16 -13.34
C VAL A 226 -21.99 13.34 -12.06
N VAL A 227 -20.94 13.30 -11.24
CA VAL A 227 -20.90 12.48 -10.03
C VAL A 227 -20.87 13.36 -8.80
N GLU A 228 -21.78 13.11 -7.86
CA GLU A 228 -21.90 13.80 -6.58
C GLU A 228 -21.81 12.79 -5.43
N ARG A 229 -21.03 13.09 -4.39
CA ARG A 229 -21.00 12.32 -3.13
C ARG A 229 -22.17 12.78 -2.26
N ARG A 230 -22.94 11.85 -1.70
CA ARG A 230 -24.08 12.11 -0.82
C ARG A 230 -23.71 12.00 0.65
#